data_AF-A0A8T4JCJ2-F1
#
_entry.id   AF-A0A8T4JCJ2-F1
#
_cell.length_a   1.000
_cell.length_b   1.000
_cell.length_c   1.000
_cell.angle_alpha   90.00
_cell.angle_beta   90.00
_cell.angle_gamma   90.00
#
_symmetry.space_group_name_H-M   'P 1'
#
loop_
_entity.id
_entity.type
_entity.pdbx_description
1 polymer ?
#
loop_
_entity_poly.entity_id
_entity_poly.type
_entity_poly.pdbx_seq_one_letter_code
_entity_poly.pdbx_strand_id
1 'polypeptide(L)'
;FILGLEALGGMLAGALASGVMLALMMANAGGAWDNAKKYIESGKLGGKGSDAHKAAVVGDTVGDPFKDTSGPSINILIKLMTIVALVFVPLFLAVGSLL
;
A
#
# COMPACT_ATOMS: atom_id res chain seq x y z
N PHE A 1 -11.72 -17.87 14.41
CA PHE A 1 -12.41 -19.18 14.39
C PHE A 1 -11.46 -20.34 14.23
N ILE A 2 -10.60 -20.39 13.20
CA ILE A 2 -9.75 -21.57 13.00
C ILE A 2 -8.53 -21.58 13.96
N LEU A 3 -7.69 -20.54 13.92
CA LEU A 3 -6.37 -20.54 14.57
C LEU A 3 -6.28 -19.83 15.93
N GLY A 4 -7.40 -19.43 16.53
CA GLY A 4 -7.42 -18.72 17.82
C GLY A 4 -7.09 -17.22 17.77
N LEU A 5 -7.03 -16.60 18.95
CA LEU A 5 -6.85 -15.15 19.13
C LEU A 5 -5.38 -14.74 19.01
N GLU A 6 -4.47 -15.61 19.42
CA GLU A 6 -3.02 -15.41 19.40
C GLU A 6 -2.54 -15.32 17.94
N ALA A 7 -3.00 -16.24 17.08
CA ALA A 7 -2.69 -16.21 15.66
C ALA A 7 -3.28 -14.97 14.96
N LEU A 8 -4.50 -14.57 15.35
CA LEU A 8 -5.12 -13.34 14.87
C LEU A 8 -4.31 -12.10 15.27
N GLY A 9 -3.85 -12.05 16.52
CA GLY A 9 -2.96 -10.99 17.02
C GLY A 9 -1.64 -10.92 16.25
N GLY A 10 -1.01 -12.07 16.03
CA GLY A 10 0.21 -12.18 15.22
C GLY A 10 0.01 -11.72 13.77
N MET A 11 -1.10 -12.11 13.14
CA MET A 11 -1.46 -11.68 11.79
C MET A 11 -1.65 -10.16 11.70
N LEU A 12 -2.36 -9.56 12.66
CA LEU A 12 -2.58 -8.11 12.69
C LEU A 12 -1.28 -7.32 12.88
N ALA A 13 -0.41 -7.78 13.80
CA ALA A 13 0.91 -7.17 14.02
C ALA A 13 1.79 -7.28 12.77
N GLY A 14 1.81 -8.45 12.13
CA GLY A 14 2.55 -8.67 10.88
C GLY A 14 2.03 -7.81 9.73
N ALA A 15 0.71 -7.78 9.52
CA ALA A 15 0.07 -6.98 8.48
C ALA A 15 0.31 -5.48 8.66
N LEU A 16 0.33 -4.98 9.91
CA LEU A 16 0.69 -3.60 10.21
C LEU A 16 2.15 -3.32 9.83
N ALA A 17 3.09 -4.13 10.33
CA ALA A 17 4.51 -3.91 10.12
C ALA A 17 4.88 -3.96 8.63
N SER A 18 4.42 -4.98 7.89
CA SER A 18 4.70 -5.10 6.46
C SER A 18 3.92 -4.11 5.61
N GLY A 19 2.65 -3.86 5.95
CA GLY A 19 1.76 -3.04 5.16
C GLY A 19 2.12 -1.55 5.20
N VAL A 20 2.52 -1.03 6.37
CA VAL A 20 2.96 0.38 6.47
C VAL A 20 4.20 0.64 5.62
N MET A 21 5.19 -0.25 5.67
CA MET A 21 6.39 -0.12 4.83
C MET A 21 6.05 -0.13 3.34
N LEU A 22 5.17 -1.04 2.92
CA LEU A 22 4.74 -1.16 1.53
C LEU A 22 3.94 0.06 1.06
N ALA A 23 3.01 0.54 1.88
CA ALA A 23 2.19 1.71 1.57
C ALA A 23 3.04 2.98 1.37
N LEU A 24 4.03 3.19 2.26
CA LEU A 24 4.98 4.30 2.14
C LEU A 24 5.85 4.19 0.89
N MET A 25 6.37 3.00 0.61
CA MET A 25 7.17 2.74 -0.59
C MET A 25 6.37 3.06 -1.86
N MET A 26 5.14 2.55 -1.97
CA MET A 26 4.28 2.76 -3.14
C MET A 26 3.95 4.24 -3.35
N ALA A 27 3.56 4.95 -2.28
CA ALA A 27 3.26 6.37 -2.35
C ALA A 27 4.47 7.20 -2.78
N ASN A 28 5.64 6.95 -2.17
CA ASN A 28 6.86 7.71 -2.46
C ASN A 28 7.42 7.38 -3.85
N ALA A 29 7.44 6.11 -4.26
CA ALA A 29 7.92 5.71 -5.58
C ALA A 29 7.04 6.29 -6.69
N GLY A 30 5.71 6.15 -6.58
CA GLY A 30 4.79 6.72 -7.57
C GLY A 30 4.87 8.25 -7.64
N GLY A 31 4.96 8.93 -6.50
CA GLY A 31 5.17 10.38 -6.46
C GLY A 31 6.51 10.81 -7.06
N ALA A 32 7.58 10.04 -6.82
CA ALA A 32 8.89 10.32 -7.39
C ALA A 32 8.89 10.20 -8.93
N TRP A 33 8.24 9.16 -9.48
CA TRP A 33 8.13 9.01 -10.94
C TRP A 33 7.30 10.11 -11.60
N ASP A 34 6.17 10.52 -11.02
CA ASP A 34 5.38 11.65 -11.54
C ASP A 34 6.17 12.96 -11.50
N ASN A 35 6.88 13.22 -10.39
CA ASN A 35 7.70 14.41 -10.24
C ASN A 35 8.89 14.41 -11.19
N ALA A 36 9.51 13.25 -11.43
CA ALA A 36 10.58 13.12 -12.43
C ALA A 36 10.06 13.41 -13.84
N LYS A 37 8.88 12.88 -14.21
CA LYS A 37 8.22 13.20 -15.48
C LYS A 37 7.97 14.71 -15.60
N LYS A 38 7.34 15.33 -14.60
CA LYS A 38 7.07 16.78 -14.57
C LYS A 38 8.35 17.62 -14.65
N TYR A 39 9.43 17.19 -14.01
CA TYR A 39 10.73 17.86 -14.10
C TYR A 39 11.28 17.86 -15.54
N ILE A 40 11.20 16.73 -16.24
CA ILE A 40 11.61 16.64 -17.66
C ILE A 40 10.67 17.50 -18.52
N GLU A 41 9.36 17.47 -18.26
CA GLU A 41 8.38 18.29 -18.96
C GLU A 41 8.60 19.80 -18.82
N SER A 42 9.29 20.24 -17.76
CA SER A 42 9.69 21.65 -17.57
C SER A 42 10.86 22.09 -18.46
N GLY A 43 11.34 21.22 -19.36
CA GLY A 43 12.42 21.52 -20.31
C GLY A 43 13.80 21.05 -19.84
N LYS A 44 13.87 20.32 -18.72
CA LYS A 44 15.12 19.69 -18.26
C LYS A 44 15.31 18.34 -18.96
N LEU A 45 16.56 17.90 -19.08
CA LEU A 45 16.91 16.59 -19.64
C LEU A 45 16.30 16.30 -21.03
N GLY A 46 16.22 17.32 -21.89
CA GLY A 46 15.72 17.18 -23.27
C GLY A 46 14.25 17.56 -23.46
N GLY A 47 13.47 17.77 -22.40
CA GLY A 47 12.10 18.27 -22.53
C GLY A 47 11.10 17.23 -23.05
N LYS A 48 9.87 17.68 -23.31
CA LYS A 48 8.79 16.83 -23.85
C LYS A 48 9.17 16.21 -25.19
N GLY A 49 8.87 14.93 -25.36
CA GLY A 49 9.13 14.16 -26.58
C GLY A 49 10.54 13.57 -26.67
N SER A 50 11.46 13.94 -25.77
CA SER A 50 12.77 13.30 -25.65
C SER A 50 12.67 11.85 -25.20
N ASP A 51 13.73 11.08 -25.39
CA ASP A 51 13.77 9.69 -24.92
C ASP A 51 13.71 9.59 -23.39
N ALA A 52 14.27 10.59 -22.69
CA ALA A 52 14.14 10.72 -21.24
C ALA A 52 12.68 10.95 -20.81
N HIS A 53 11.93 11.76 -21.56
CA HIS A 53 10.50 11.98 -21.30
C HIS A 53 9.69 10.70 -21.50
N LYS A 54 9.93 9.96 -22.60
CA LYS A 54 9.26 8.68 -22.84
C LYS A 54 9.52 7.67 -21.72
N ALA A 55 10.77 7.55 -21.27
CA ALA A 55 11.11 6.67 -20.15
C ALA A 55 10.42 7.09 -18.85
N ALA A 56 10.35 8.39 -18.55
CA ALA A 56 9.68 8.90 -17.36
C ALA A 56 8.15 8.71 -17.41
N VAL A 57 7.53 8.80 -18.59
CA VAL A 57 6.10 8.48 -18.79
C VAL A 57 5.83 7.01 -18.46
N VAL A 58 6.70 6.09 -18.87
CA VAL A 58 6.56 4.66 -18.51
C VAL A 58 6.68 4.48 -16.99
N GLY A 59 7.65 5.14 -16.35
CA GLY A 59 7.80 5.09 -14.89
C GLY A 59 6.57 5.60 -14.14
N ASP A 60 6.00 6.73 -14.58
CA ASP A 60 4.77 7.28 -13.99
C ASP A 60 3.56 6.37 -14.21
N THR A 61 3.44 5.75 -15.39
CA THR A 61 2.37 4.78 -15.67
C THR A 61 2.42 3.57 -14.73
N VAL A 62 3.63 3.12 -14.35
CA VAL A 62 3.82 2.08 -13.32
C VAL A 62 3.52 2.64 -11.92
N GLY A 63 3.84 3.91 -11.68
CA GLY A 63 3.64 4.60 -10.40
C GLY A 63 2.19 4.98 -10.09
N ASP A 64 1.33 5.16 -11.10
CA ASP A 64 -0.07 5.56 -10.93
C ASP A 64 -0.88 4.53 -10.11
N PRO A 65 -0.86 3.21 -10.43
CA PRO A 65 -1.49 2.20 -9.57
C PRO A 65 -0.91 2.14 -8.16
N PHE A 66 0.37 2.51 -7.98
CA PHE A 66 1.03 2.47 -6.68
C PHE A 66 0.56 3.62 -5.78
N LYS A 67 0.59 4.86 -6.27
CA LYS A 67 0.27 6.06 -5.46
C LYS A 67 -1.23 6.32 -5.34
N ASP A 68 -2.04 5.96 -6.35
CA ASP A 68 -3.46 6.33 -6.39
C ASP A 68 -4.42 5.19 -6.06
N THR A 69 -3.95 3.94 -6.10
CA THR A 69 -4.82 2.77 -5.85
C THR A 69 -4.30 1.91 -4.71
N SER A 70 -3.17 1.22 -4.90
CA SER A 70 -2.70 0.17 -3.99
C SER A 70 -2.15 0.75 -2.68
N GLY A 71 -1.29 1.78 -2.75
CA GLY A 71 -0.71 2.43 -1.58
C GLY A 71 -1.75 2.97 -0.60
N PRO A 72 -2.69 3.83 -1.04
CA PRO A 72 -3.78 4.31 -0.18
C PRO A 72 -4.66 3.18 0.38
N SER A 73 -4.93 2.14 -0.42
CA SER A 73 -5.80 1.02 -0.02
C SER A 73 -5.22 0.18 1.12
N ILE A 74 -3.90 0.02 1.20
CA ILE A 74 -3.25 -0.75 2.28
C ILE A 74 -3.53 -0.14 3.66
N ASN A 75 -3.54 1.20 3.77
CA ASN A 75 -3.85 1.88 5.02
C ASN A 75 -5.28 1.61 5.49
N ILE A 76 -6.23 1.58 4.54
CA ILE A 76 -7.63 1.26 4.82
C ILE A 76 -7.77 -0.22 5.22
N LEU A 77 -7.10 -1.11 4.49
CA LEU A 77 -7.10 -2.55 4.76
C LEU A 77 -6.68 -2.85 6.21
N ILE A 78 -5.56 -2.28 6.68
CA ILE A 78 -5.06 -2.48 8.05
C ILE A 78 -6.07 -2.00 9.09
N LYS A 79 -6.67 -0.81 8.88
CA LYS A 79 -7.69 -0.28 9.79
C LYS A 79 -8.93 -1.17 9.83
N LEU A 80 -9.45 -1.59 8.68
CA LEU A 80 -10.64 -2.41 8.61
C LEU A 80 -10.42 -3.78 9.23
N MET A 81 -9.30 -4.45 8.95
CA MET A 81 -8.95 -5.73 9.59
C MET A 81 -8.89 -5.59 11.11
N THR A 82 -8.30 -4.51 11.61
CA THR A 82 -8.19 -4.25 13.06
C THR A 82 -9.56 -4.02 13.71
N ILE A 83 -10.42 -3.22 13.06
CA ILE A 83 -11.77 -2.93 13.58
C ILE A 83 -12.63 -4.21 13.56
N VAL A 84 -12.61 -4.97 12.46
CA VAL A 84 -13.34 -6.23 12.36
C VAL A 84 -12.84 -7.21 13.42
N ALA A 85 -11.53 -7.35 13.61
CA ALA A 85 -10.98 -8.20 14.66
C ALA A 85 -11.48 -7.80 16.05
N LEU A 86 -11.45 -6.49 16.37
CA LEU A 86 -11.88 -5.95 17.66
C LEU A 86 -13.38 -6.18 17.93
N VAL A 87 -14.24 -5.89 16.95
CA VAL A 87 -15.69 -6.04 17.07
C VAL A 87 -16.09 -7.50 17.33
N PHE A 88 -15.36 -8.45 16.74
CA PHE A 88 -15.67 -9.87 16.83
C PHE A 88 -14.98 -10.60 17.99
N VAL A 89 -14.15 -9.92 18.81
CA VAL A 89 -13.51 -10.54 19.99
C VAL A 89 -14.49 -11.30 20.89
N PRO A 90 -15.65 -10.72 21.30
CA PRO A 90 -16.60 -11.45 22.15
C PRO A 90 -17.12 -12.73 21.50
N LEU A 91 -17.32 -12.72 20.18
CA LEU A 91 -17.78 -13.88 19.43
C LEU A 91 -16.68 -14.95 19.33
N PHE A 92 -15.43 -14.56 19.11
CA PHE A 92 -14.30 -15.48 19.09
C PHE A 92 -14.10 -16.17 20.45
N LEU A 93 -14.30 -15.44 21.56
CA LEU A 93 -14.25 -16.01 22.90
C LEU A 93 -15.41 -16.98 23.17
N ALA A 94 -16.62 -16.67 22.68
CA ALA A 94 -17.79 -17.52 22.86
C ALA A 94 -17.73 -18.83 22.06
N VAL A 95 -17.17 -18.80 20.85
CA VAL A 95 -17.08 -19.97 19.96
C VAL A 95 -15.80 -20.78 20.20
N GLY A 96 -14.72 -20.14 20.67
CA GLY A 96 -13.40 -20.76 20.79
C GLY A 96 -12.70 -20.95 19.44
N SER A 97 -11.52 -21.59 19.48
CA SER A 97 -10.82 -22.05 18.28
C SER A 97 -11.28 -23.44 17.87
N LEU A 98 -11.33 -23.70 16.56
CA LEU A 98 -11.64 -25.03 16.00
C LEU A 98 -10.43 -25.97 15.94
N LEU A 99 -9.22 -25.40 16.01
CA LEU A 99 -7.94 -26.10 16.15
C LEU A 99 -7.32 -25.74 17.49
#